data_AF-A0AAD6HF92-F1
#
_entry.id   AF-A0AAD6HF92-F1
#
_cell.length_a   1.000
_cell.length_b   1.000
_cell.length_c   1.000
_cell.angle_alpha   90.00
_cell.angle_beta   90.00
_cell.angle_gamma   90.00
#
_symmetry.space_group_name_H-M   'P 1'
#
loop_
_entity.id
_entity.type
_entity.pdbx_description
1 polymer ?
#
loop_
_entity_poly.entity_id
_entity_poly.type
_entity_poly.pdbx_seq_one_letter_code
_entity_poly.pdbx_strand_id
1 'polypeptide(L)'
;MASSELSFLSSILIPGTSEQVRHASESPVVEAPGNLTSSAPAPAPAPNPTAAVLIHCVTGKSRSPTIVIALLMQKLRIPFTEIIKFVKSKQKVQPNRGFLRQLEAWDQVEYQIWEDEEKTVPKAAYKDFLEEQKALLKERELKKTLQPEPAKL
;
A
#
# COMPACT_ATOMS: atom_id res chain seq x y z
N MET A 1 -21.40 -4.27 -8.18
CA MET A 1 -20.90 -4.21 -6.79
C MET A 1 -19.45 -3.74 -6.67
N ALA A 2 -18.60 -3.81 -7.71
CA ALA A 2 -17.19 -3.37 -7.63
C ALA A 2 -16.94 -1.84 -7.59
N SER A 3 -17.85 -1.00 -8.09
CA SER A 3 -17.62 0.46 -8.14
C SER A 3 -17.71 1.17 -6.78
N SER A 4 -18.44 0.62 -5.81
CA SER A 4 -18.59 1.20 -4.47
C SER A 4 -17.38 0.94 -3.56
N GLU A 5 -16.68 -0.18 -3.77
CA GLU A 5 -15.48 -0.55 -3.03
C GLU A 5 -14.30 0.37 -3.40
N LEU A 6 -14.16 0.70 -4.70
CA LEU A 6 -13.09 1.58 -5.18
C LEU A 6 -13.29 3.06 -4.78
N SER A 7 -14.53 3.53 -4.66
CA SER A 7 -14.81 4.88 -4.14
C SER A 7 -14.50 4.97 -2.65
N PHE A 8 -14.77 3.91 -1.88
CA PHE A 8 -14.41 3.78 -0.48
C PHE A 8 -12.88 3.84 -0.26
N LEU A 9 -12.09 3.14 -1.10
CA LEU A 9 -10.63 3.21 -1.08
C LEU A 9 -10.07 4.62 -1.30
N SER A 10 -10.70 5.41 -2.16
CA SER A 10 -10.27 6.79 -2.41
C SER A 10 -10.57 7.72 -1.23
N SER A 11 -11.61 7.42 -0.44
CA SER A 11 -11.97 8.17 0.77
C SER A 11 -11.02 7.89 1.94
N ILE A 12 -10.58 6.64 2.11
CA ILE A 12 -9.68 6.23 3.21
C ILE A 12 -8.25 6.72 3.01
N LEU A 13 -7.73 6.70 1.77
CA LEU A 13 -6.32 6.97 1.52
C LEU A 13 -6.00 8.46 1.27
N ILE A 14 -7.01 9.31 1.07
CA ILE A 14 -6.84 10.75 0.85
C ILE A 14 -7.79 11.53 1.77
N PRO A 15 -7.41 11.76 3.04
CA PRO A 15 -8.10 12.76 3.84
C PRO A 15 -7.65 14.14 3.36
N GLY A 16 -8.51 14.84 2.62
CA GLY A 16 -8.37 16.29 2.42
C GLY A 16 -8.15 16.77 0.99
N THR A 17 -9.21 16.75 0.19
CA THR A 17 -9.44 17.81 -0.79
C THR A 17 -10.91 18.21 -0.73
N SER A 18 -11.30 18.89 0.35
CA SER A 18 -12.48 19.75 0.29
C SER A 18 -12.06 21.01 -0.46
N GLU A 19 -12.51 21.12 -1.72
CA GLU A 19 -12.59 22.38 -2.44
C GLU A 19 -13.26 23.43 -1.53
N GLN A 20 -12.51 24.47 -1.16
CA GLN A 20 -13.11 25.76 -0.85
C GLN A 20 -12.47 26.82 -1.73
N VAL A 21 -13.16 27.06 -2.85
CA VAL A 21 -13.14 28.34 -3.56
C VAL A 21 -13.55 29.42 -2.57
N ARG A 22 -12.63 30.34 -2.25
CA ARG A 22 -12.99 31.66 -1.72
C ARG A 22 -12.12 32.71 -2.41
N HIS A 23 -12.72 33.37 -3.41
CA HIS A 23 -12.33 34.70 -3.81
C HIS A 23 -12.49 35.63 -2.59
N ALA A 24 -11.42 36.35 -2.25
CA ALA A 24 -11.51 37.49 -1.33
C ALA A 24 -10.88 38.69 -2.04
N SER A 25 -11.75 39.52 -2.59
CA SER A 25 -11.48 40.93 -2.86
C SER A 25 -11.78 41.75 -1.61
N GLU A 26 -11.09 42.88 -1.52
CA GLU A 26 -11.31 44.05 -0.67
C GLU A 26 -10.58 44.17 0.68
N SER A 27 -10.22 45.44 0.90
CA SER A 27 -9.08 45.96 1.65
C SER A 27 -9.55 46.65 2.96
N PRO A 28 -8.71 47.41 3.70
CA PRO A 28 -8.71 47.41 5.17
C PRO A 28 -9.58 48.52 5.78
N VAL A 29 -10.05 48.32 7.02
CA VAL A 29 -10.58 49.40 7.87
C VAL A 29 -10.00 49.30 9.28
N VAL A 30 -9.73 50.48 9.82
CA VAL A 30 -8.90 50.83 10.99
C VAL A 30 -9.75 50.96 12.27
N GLU A 31 -9.07 50.83 13.41
CA GLU A 31 -9.37 51.32 14.78
C GLU A 31 -10.25 50.52 15.78
N ALA A 32 -9.68 50.37 16.99
CA ALA A 32 -10.25 50.01 18.29
C ALA A 32 -10.69 51.30 19.04
N PRO A 33 -11.25 51.33 20.29
CA PRO A 33 -11.40 50.27 21.28
C PRO A 33 -12.77 50.23 22.02
N GLY A 34 -13.16 49.07 22.57
CA GLY A 34 -14.36 48.96 23.41
C GLY A 34 -14.60 47.54 23.93
N ASN A 35 -14.70 47.42 25.25
CA ASN A 35 -14.73 46.21 26.06
C ASN A 35 -16.00 45.35 25.84
N LEU A 36 -15.85 44.08 25.48
CA LEU A 36 -16.82 43.01 25.76
C LEU A 36 -16.05 41.75 26.15
N THR A 37 -16.07 41.42 27.45
CA THR A 37 -15.61 40.14 27.98
C THR A 37 -16.51 39.02 27.44
N SER A 38 -16.14 38.46 26.29
CA SER A 38 -16.67 37.21 25.76
C SER A 38 -15.79 36.08 26.27
N SER A 39 -16.26 35.32 27.26
CA SER A 39 -15.69 34.00 27.54
C SER A 39 -16.30 32.97 26.58
N ALA A 40 -16.08 33.16 25.29
CA ALA A 40 -16.26 32.07 24.34
C ALA A 40 -15.27 30.97 24.75
N PRO A 41 -15.71 29.70 24.87
CA PRO A 41 -14.78 28.60 25.15
C PRO A 41 -13.71 28.59 24.05
N ALA A 42 -12.45 28.49 24.46
CA ALA A 42 -11.34 28.38 23.53
C ALA A 42 -11.65 27.28 22.49
N PRO A 43 -11.37 27.51 21.18
CA PRO A 43 -11.61 26.50 20.17
C PRO A 43 -10.91 25.22 20.61
N ALA A 44 -11.66 24.12 20.62
CA ALA A 44 -11.12 22.80 20.97
C ALA A 44 -9.83 22.55 20.17
N PRO A 45 -8.80 21.94 20.79
CA PRO A 45 -7.53 21.71 20.11
C PRO A 45 -7.81 20.95 18.81
N ALA A 46 -7.26 21.46 17.70
CA ALA A 46 -7.36 20.80 16.41
C ALA A 46 -6.89 19.34 16.55
N PRO A 47 -7.56 18.37 15.91
CA PRO A 47 -7.18 16.97 16.00
C PRO A 47 -5.71 16.83 15.65
N ASN A 48 -4.96 16.13 16.50
CA ASN A 48 -3.53 15.90 16.36
C ASN A 48 -3.22 15.46 14.92
N PRO A 49 -2.23 16.08 14.24
CA PRO A 49 -1.91 15.69 12.87
C PRO A 49 -1.60 14.19 12.85
N THR A 50 -2.35 13.46 12.04
CA THR A 50 -2.15 12.02 11.85
C THR A 50 -0.73 11.79 11.36
N ALA A 51 0.04 10.99 12.08
CA ALA A 51 1.42 10.70 11.71
C ALA A 51 1.45 10.02 10.32
N ALA A 52 2.13 10.64 9.35
CA ALA A 52 2.28 10.11 8.00
C ALA A 52 3.57 9.29 7.86
N VAL A 53 3.50 8.18 7.10
CA VAL A 53 4.65 7.30 6.84
C VAL A 53 4.97 7.28 5.34
N LEU A 54 6.22 7.61 4.98
CA LEU A 54 6.72 7.50 3.60
C LEU A 54 7.33 6.10 3.37
N ILE A 55 6.74 5.33 2.45
CA ILE A 55 7.28 4.02 2.02
C ILE A 55 7.90 4.19 0.63
N HIS A 56 9.22 4.04 0.51
CA HIS A 56 9.93 4.21 -0.76
C HIS A 56 10.91 3.07 -1.06
N CYS A 57 11.32 2.98 -2.31
CA CYS A 57 12.47 2.20 -2.76
C CYS A 57 13.23 3.04 -3.81
N VAL A 58 14.25 2.49 -4.48
CA VAL A 58 15.10 3.27 -5.41
C VAL A 58 14.29 3.96 -6.51
N THR A 59 13.36 3.24 -7.16
CA THR A 59 12.60 3.77 -8.30
C THR A 59 11.10 3.91 -8.03
N GLY A 60 10.64 3.49 -6.86
CA GLY A 60 9.20 3.52 -6.51
C GLY A 60 8.31 2.58 -7.34
N LYS A 61 8.86 1.63 -8.10
CA LYS A 61 8.08 0.80 -9.04
C LYS A 61 7.77 -0.62 -8.57
N SER A 62 8.66 -1.25 -7.81
CA SER A 62 8.56 -2.69 -7.53
C SER A 62 8.45 -3.00 -6.04
N ARG A 63 9.55 -2.83 -5.29
CA ARG A 63 9.62 -3.19 -3.85
C ARG A 63 8.65 -2.39 -2.99
N SER A 64 8.69 -1.06 -3.05
CA SER A 64 7.82 -0.24 -2.19
C SER A 64 6.33 -0.41 -2.52
N PRO A 65 5.89 -0.43 -3.80
CA PRO A 65 4.49 -0.74 -4.11
C PRO A 65 4.04 -2.13 -3.68
N THR A 66 4.91 -3.16 -3.73
CA THR A 66 4.56 -4.50 -3.23
C THR A 66 4.16 -4.47 -1.75
N ILE A 67 4.92 -3.74 -0.92
CA ILE A 67 4.60 -3.60 0.51
C ILE A 67 3.29 -2.82 0.70
N VAL A 68 3.08 -1.74 -0.04
CA VAL A 68 1.83 -0.97 0.00
C VAL A 68 0.63 -1.84 -0.38
N ILE A 69 0.74 -2.62 -1.45
CA ILE A 69 -0.30 -3.55 -1.90
C ILE A 69 -0.60 -4.58 -0.79
N ALA A 70 0.43 -5.21 -0.22
CA ALA A 70 0.26 -6.18 0.86
C ALA A 70 -0.46 -5.56 2.08
N LEU A 71 -0.05 -4.37 2.50
CA LEU A 71 -0.66 -3.66 3.62
C LEU A 71 -2.14 -3.35 3.37
N LEU A 72 -2.49 -2.91 2.16
CA LEU A 72 -3.88 -2.61 1.80
C LEU A 72 -4.74 -3.88 1.74
N MET A 73 -4.24 -4.96 1.13
CA MET A 73 -4.92 -6.26 1.11
C MET A 73 -5.26 -6.73 2.53
N GLN A 74 -4.27 -6.77 3.42
CA GLN A 74 -4.47 -7.26 4.78
C GLN A 74 -5.36 -6.37 5.63
N LYS A 75 -5.20 -5.04 5.55
CA LYS A 75 -5.97 -4.10 6.36
C LYS A 75 -7.42 -3.99 5.92
N LEU A 76 -7.66 -4.05 4.61
CA LEU A 76 -8.98 -3.79 4.03
C LEU A 76 -9.73 -5.07 3.67
N ARG A 77 -9.04 -6.23 3.71
CA ARG A 77 -9.59 -7.54 3.32
C ARG A 77 -10.17 -7.56 1.90
N ILE A 78 -9.54 -6.81 1.00
CA ILE A 78 -9.91 -6.73 -0.41
C ILE A 78 -8.93 -7.60 -1.21
N PRO A 79 -9.43 -8.39 -2.18
CA PRO A 79 -8.60 -9.30 -2.96
C PRO A 79 -7.48 -8.58 -3.71
N PHE A 80 -6.37 -9.29 -3.89
CA PHE A 80 -5.17 -8.81 -4.59
C PHE A 80 -5.49 -8.17 -5.94
N THR A 81 -6.39 -8.80 -6.72
CA THR A 81 -6.74 -8.38 -8.08
C THR A 81 -7.38 -6.98 -8.13
N GLU A 82 -8.05 -6.56 -7.07
CA GLU A 82 -8.67 -5.23 -6.95
C GLU A 82 -7.68 -4.22 -6.40
N ILE A 83 -6.95 -4.56 -5.33
CA ILE A 83 -5.92 -3.68 -4.75
C ILE A 83 -4.85 -3.32 -5.78
N ILE A 84 -4.37 -4.27 -6.59
CA ILE A 84 -3.34 -3.95 -7.58
C ILE A 84 -3.85 -3.00 -8.67
N LYS A 85 -5.12 -3.11 -9.07
CA LYS A 85 -5.75 -2.16 -10.01
C LYS A 85 -5.86 -0.78 -9.37
N PHE A 86 -6.28 -0.72 -8.10
CA PHE A 86 -6.38 0.51 -7.36
C PHE A 86 -5.01 1.22 -7.26
N VAL A 87 -3.96 0.53 -6.79
CA VAL A 87 -2.62 1.12 -6.65
C VAL A 87 -2.07 1.57 -8.01
N LYS A 88 -2.28 0.78 -9.08
CA LYS A 88 -1.89 1.16 -10.45
C LYS A 88 -2.61 2.39 -10.97
N SER A 89 -3.82 2.68 -10.49
CA SER A 89 -4.55 3.90 -10.87
C SER A 89 -3.98 5.17 -10.22
N LYS A 90 -3.30 5.03 -9.07
CA LYS A 90 -2.70 6.14 -8.32
C LYS A 90 -1.22 6.37 -8.67
N GLN A 91 -0.49 5.34 -9.04
CA GLN A 91 0.93 5.45 -9.39
C GLN A 91 1.35 4.42 -10.44
N LYS A 92 2.34 4.77 -11.28
CA LYS A 92 2.98 3.85 -12.23
C LYS A 92 3.82 2.81 -11.49
N VAL A 93 3.20 1.71 -11.09
CA VAL A 93 3.83 0.59 -10.38
C VAL A 93 3.91 -0.67 -11.24
N GLN A 94 4.99 -1.42 -11.08
CA GLN A 94 5.24 -2.69 -11.73
C GLN A 94 6.07 -3.60 -10.80
N PRO A 95 5.43 -4.23 -9.80
CA PRO A 95 6.04 -5.34 -9.06
C PRO A 95 6.55 -6.40 -10.04
N ASN A 96 7.69 -7.01 -9.72
CA ASN A 96 8.18 -8.12 -10.54
C ASN A 96 7.25 -9.34 -10.41
N ARG A 97 7.34 -10.28 -11.35
CA ARG A 97 6.48 -11.48 -11.37
C ARG A 97 6.54 -12.30 -10.08
N GLY A 98 7.71 -12.40 -9.46
CA GLY A 98 7.88 -13.10 -8.18
C GLY A 98 7.08 -12.46 -7.05
N PHE A 99 7.11 -11.13 -6.94
CA PHE A 99 6.30 -10.39 -5.96
C PHE A 99 4.80 -10.52 -6.24
N LEU A 100 4.37 -10.48 -7.52
CA LEU A 100 2.97 -10.69 -7.87
C LEU A 100 2.50 -12.08 -7.43
N ARG A 101 3.31 -13.12 -7.68
CA ARG A 101 2.99 -14.49 -7.30
C ARG A 101 2.97 -14.68 -5.78
N GLN A 102 3.90 -14.05 -5.06
CA GLN A 102 3.92 -14.04 -3.59
C GLN A 102 2.65 -13.40 -3.01
N LEU A 103 2.22 -12.26 -3.54
CA LEU A 103 0.99 -11.59 -3.11
C LEU A 103 -0.25 -12.45 -3.38
N GLU A 104 -0.33 -13.08 -4.54
CA GLU A 104 -1.43 -13.98 -4.89
C GLU A 104 -1.48 -15.22 -3.98
N ALA A 105 -0.34 -15.86 -3.71
CA ALA A 105 -0.27 -16.99 -2.79
C ALA A 105 -0.64 -16.57 -1.35
N TRP A 106 -0.28 -15.36 -0.94
CA TRP A 106 -0.62 -14.82 0.38
C TRP A 106 -2.11 -14.47 0.51
N ASP A 107 -2.74 -14.00 -0.57
CA ASP A 107 -4.19 -13.74 -0.65
C ASP A 107 -5.00 -15.03 -0.52
N GLN A 108 -4.57 -16.11 -1.21
CA GLN A 108 -5.23 -17.42 -1.18
C GLN A 108 -5.27 -18.08 0.21
N VAL A 109 -4.31 -17.73 1.08
CA VAL A 109 -4.25 -18.23 2.45
C VAL A 109 -4.82 -17.26 3.48
N GLU A 110 -5.51 -16.21 3.01
CA GLU A 110 -6.13 -15.16 3.83
C GLU A 110 -5.15 -14.51 4.81
N TYR A 111 -3.92 -14.30 4.34
CA TYR A 111 -2.83 -13.72 5.11
C TYR A 111 -2.33 -14.60 6.28
N GLN A 112 -2.87 -15.80 6.45
CA GLN A 112 -2.47 -16.79 7.45
C GLN A 112 -1.83 -18.00 6.76
N ILE A 113 -0.50 -18.05 6.82
CA ILE A 113 0.32 -19.00 6.05
C ILE A 113 0.37 -20.40 6.68
N TRP A 114 0.17 -20.48 8.00
CA TRP A 114 0.33 -21.70 8.80
C TRP A 114 -1.02 -22.20 9.30
N GLU A 115 -1.22 -23.51 9.29
CA GLU A 115 -2.39 -24.19 9.87
C GLU A 115 -2.28 -24.27 11.41
N ASP A 116 -1.05 -24.40 11.91
CA ASP A 116 -0.72 -24.57 13.32
C ASP A 116 -0.06 -23.32 13.93
N GLU A 117 -0.20 -23.17 15.25
CA GLU A 117 0.41 -22.05 15.99
C GLU A 117 1.94 -22.14 16.04
N GLU A 118 2.50 -23.35 15.95
CA GLU A 118 3.94 -23.60 15.93
C GLU A 118 4.59 -23.22 14.58
N LYS A 119 3.78 -22.87 13.57
CA LYS A 119 4.21 -22.43 12.23
C LYS A 119 5.06 -23.49 11.52
N THR A 120 4.62 -24.74 11.60
CA THR A 120 5.33 -25.90 11.02
C THR A 120 4.64 -26.45 9.78
N VAL A 121 3.30 -26.35 9.72
CA VAL A 121 2.45 -26.89 8.66
C VAL A 121 1.92 -25.73 7.81
N PRO A 122 2.48 -25.50 6.60
CA PRO A 122 1.95 -24.47 5.71
C PRO A 122 0.61 -24.91 5.11
N LYS A 123 -0.31 -23.96 4.93
CA LYS A 123 -1.57 -24.21 4.21
C LYS A 123 -1.30 -24.71 2.79
N ALA A 124 -2.20 -25.53 2.26
CA ALA A 124 -2.04 -26.20 0.96
C ALA A 124 -1.63 -25.23 -0.18
N ALA A 125 -2.36 -24.12 -0.35
CA ALA A 125 -2.05 -23.14 -1.41
C ALA A 125 -0.66 -22.51 -1.26
N TYR A 126 -0.19 -22.27 -0.03
CA TYR A 126 1.17 -21.76 0.19
C TYR A 126 2.23 -22.84 0.02
N LYS A 127 1.93 -24.09 0.40
CA LYS A 127 2.79 -25.24 0.17
C LYS A 127 3.05 -25.44 -1.33
N ASP A 128 2.02 -25.37 -2.16
CA ASP A 128 2.15 -25.47 -3.63
C ASP A 128 3.07 -24.37 -4.17
N PHE A 129 2.90 -23.13 -3.69
CA PHE A 129 3.80 -22.02 -4.02
C PHE A 129 5.26 -22.30 -3.62
N LEU A 130 5.51 -22.86 -2.43
CA LEU A 130 6.87 -23.21 -1.98
C LEU A 130 7.50 -24.30 -2.86
N GLU A 131 6.74 -25.30 -3.26
CA GLU A 131 7.20 -26.37 -4.15
C GLU A 131 7.53 -25.83 -5.55
N GLU A 132 6.68 -24.95 -6.09
CA GLU A 132 6.92 -24.22 -7.35
C GLU A 132 8.25 -23.44 -7.28
N GLN A 133 8.49 -22.70 -6.19
CA GLN A 133 9.73 -21.93 -6.03
C GLN A 133 10.97 -22.83 -5.89
N LYS A 134 10.87 -23.95 -5.15
CA LYS A 134 11.98 -24.92 -5.03
C LYS A 134 12.36 -25.51 -6.39
N ALA A 135 11.38 -25.84 -7.23
CA ALA A 135 11.62 -26.35 -8.57
C ALA A 135 12.33 -25.32 -9.46
N LEU A 136 11.87 -24.06 -9.45
CA LEU A 136 12.47 -22.97 -10.22
C LEU A 136 13.91 -22.67 -9.80
N LEU A 137 14.21 -22.74 -8.50
CA LEU A 137 15.57 -22.54 -7.99
C LEU A 137 16.50 -23.65 -8.47
N LYS A 138 16.07 -24.91 -8.38
CA LYS A 138 16.84 -26.06 -8.87
C LYS A 138 17.10 -25.96 -10.38
N GLU A 139 16.11 -25.55 -11.17
CA GLU A 139 16.27 -25.34 -12.60
C GLU A 139 17.27 -24.20 -12.89
N ARG A 140 17.21 -23.11 -12.13
CA ARG A 140 18.12 -21.97 -12.27
C ARG A 140 19.56 -22.36 -11.92
N GLU A 141 19.76 -23.19 -10.90
CA GLU A 141 21.07 -23.74 -10.52
C GLU A 141 21.62 -24.67 -11.61
N LEU A 142 20.77 -25.54 -12.16
CA LEU A 142 21.13 -26.40 -13.28
C LEU A 142 21.56 -25.58 -14.50
N LYS A 143 20.77 -24.56 -14.87
CA LYS A 143 21.08 -23.65 -15.99
C LYS A 143 22.39 -22.88 -15.79
N LYS A 144 22.70 -22.45 -14.57
CA LYS A 144 23.98 -21.81 -14.25
C LYS A 144 25.15 -22.78 -14.42
N THR A 145 24.96 -24.05 -14.06
CA THR A 145 25.99 -25.08 -14.19
C THR A 145 26.25 -25.45 -15.66
N LEU A 146 25.21 -25.42 -16.51
CA LEU A 146 25.33 -25.73 -17.94
C LEU A 146 25.86 -24.57 -18.82
N GLN A 147 25.92 -23.34 -18.31
CA GLN A 147 26.51 -22.20 -19.02
C GLN A 147 27.90 -21.92 -18.44
N PRO A 148 28.98 -22.57 -18.94
CA PRO A 148 30.33 -22.24 -18.49
C PRO A 148 30.62 -20.77 -18.79
N GLU A 149 31.29 -20.11 -17.83
CA GLU A 149 31.73 -18.71 -17.98
C GLU A 149 32.53 -18.59 -19.28
N PRO A 150 32.28 -17.57 -20.15
CA PRO A 150 33.08 -17.39 -21.35
C PRO A 150 34.55 -17.29 -20.93
N ALA A 151 35.41 -18.09 -21.57
CA ALA A 151 36.84 -18.08 -21.32
C ALA A 151 37.33 -16.62 -21.40
N LYS A 152 37.86 -16.09 -20.29
CA LYS A 152 38.47 -14.77 -20.25
C LYS A 152 39.65 -14.78 -21.21
N LEU A 153 39.51 -14.03 -22.31
CA LEU A 153 40.60 -13.67 -23.22
C LEU A 153 41.48 -12.61 -22.57
#